data_AF-A0A949Z7B9-F1
#
_entry.id   AF-A0A949Z7B9-F1
#
_cell.length_a   1.000
_cell.length_b   1.000
_cell.length_c   1.000
_cell.angle_alpha   90.00
_cell.angle_beta   90.00
_cell.angle_gamma   90.00
#
_symmetry.space_group_name_H-M   'P 1'
#
loop_
_entity.id
_entity.type
_entity.pdbx_description
1 polymer ?
#
loop_
_entity_poly.entity_id
_entity_poly.type
_entity_poly.pdbx_seq_one_letter_code
_entity_poly.pdbx_strand_id
1 'polypeptide(L)'
;TTLPQVLFRDSYTPANFGTNVQTNQLLIRPLIPRIPPRSFLPFAQLIRPTFQLVTVPSARGGARTEFGDLPVFDIAVLPWPDRQKTGLLIGVGPTFVFPTATSKSAGQGAWQAGPAVGAIYTAIPG
;
A
#
# COMPACT_ATOMS: atom_id res chain seq x y z
N THR A 1 12.60 1.34 17.11
CA THR A 1 12.10 2.54 16.38
C THR A 1 11.73 2.12 14.97
N THR A 2 10.57 2.50 14.44
CA THR A 2 10.24 2.19 13.02
C THR A 2 10.85 3.28 12.16
N LEU A 3 11.78 2.93 11.29
CA LEU A 3 12.44 3.84 10.36
C LEU A 3 11.56 4.03 9.10
N PRO A 4 11.63 5.17 8.42
CA PRO A 4 11.08 5.31 7.07
C PRO A 4 11.62 4.20 6.17
N GLN A 5 10.74 3.58 5.39
CA GLN A 5 11.11 2.51 4.45
C GLN A 5 10.52 2.81 3.09
N VAL A 6 11.16 2.38 2.03
CA VAL A 6 10.60 2.41 0.68
C VAL A 6 10.77 1.03 0.09
N LEU A 7 9.65 0.40 -0.29
CA LEU A 7 9.65 -0.85 -1.01
C LEU A 7 9.54 -0.57 -2.51
N PHE A 8 10.46 -1.16 -3.27
CA PHE A 8 10.39 -1.26 -4.72
C PHE A 8 10.15 -2.73 -5.08
N ARG A 9 9.12 -3.00 -5.88
CA ARG A 9 8.84 -4.34 -6.39
C ARG A 9 8.56 -4.26 -7.88
N ASP A 10 9.34 -4.99 -8.66
CA ASP A 10 9.09 -5.22 -10.08
C ASP A 10 8.60 -6.65 -10.28
N SER A 11 7.62 -6.85 -11.15
CA SER A 11 6.98 -8.16 -11.35
C SER A 11 6.66 -8.33 -12.83
N TYR A 12 7.58 -9.01 -13.51
CA TYR A 12 7.54 -9.27 -14.93
C TYR A 12 6.89 -10.61 -15.24
N THR A 13 5.98 -10.62 -16.22
CA THR A 13 5.32 -11.82 -16.71
C THR A 13 5.61 -12.00 -18.21
N PRO A 14 6.41 -13.00 -18.58
CA PRO A 14 6.87 -13.18 -19.96
C PRO A 14 5.80 -13.73 -20.91
N ALA A 15 4.78 -14.42 -20.40
CA ALA A 15 3.69 -14.98 -21.19
C ALA A 15 2.38 -14.84 -20.43
N ASN A 16 1.36 -14.31 -21.11
CA ASN A 16 0.02 -14.15 -20.55
C ASN A 16 -0.93 -15.13 -21.24
N PHE A 17 -1.80 -15.79 -20.48
CA PHE A 17 -2.74 -16.74 -21.06
C PHE A 17 -3.60 -16.06 -22.13
N GLY A 18 -3.64 -16.63 -23.34
CA GLY A 18 -4.40 -16.09 -24.48
C GLY A 18 -3.75 -14.92 -25.23
N THR A 19 -2.51 -14.51 -24.90
CA THR A 19 -1.79 -13.47 -25.66
C THR A 19 -0.27 -13.73 -25.69
N ASN A 20 0.41 -13.30 -26.75
CA ASN A 20 1.89 -13.28 -26.79
C ASN A 20 2.49 -11.98 -26.22
N VAL A 21 1.68 -11.18 -25.52
CA VAL A 21 2.10 -9.88 -24.98
C VAL A 21 2.69 -10.08 -23.60
N GLN A 22 3.81 -9.43 -23.34
CA GLN A 22 4.49 -9.41 -22.05
C GLN A 22 3.89 -8.31 -21.18
N THR A 23 3.79 -8.58 -19.88
CA THR A 23 3.27 -7.62 -18.91
C THR A 23 4.30 -7.38 -17.81
N ASN A 24 4.23 -6.21 -17.20
CA ASN A 24 5.10 -5.84 -16.11
C ASN A 24 4.34 -5.03 -15.07
N GLN A 25 4.76 -5.11 -13.81
CA GLN A 25 4.20 -4.28 -12.75
C GLN A 25 5.33 -3.77 -11.85
N LEU A 26 5.52 -2.45 -11.86
CA LEU A 26 6.37 -1.75 -10.91
C LEU A 26 5.51 -1.15 -9.79
N LEU A 27 5.88 -1.44 -8.56
CA LEU A 27 5.23 -0.97 -7.36
C LEU A 27 6.23 -0.23 -6.47
N ILE A 28 5.88 1.00 -6.10
CA ILE A 28 6.64 1.84 -5.18
C ILE A 28 5.77 2.12 -3.97
N ARG A 29 6.23 1.71 -2.79
CA ARG A 29 5.45 1.82 -1.55
C ARG A 29 6.31 2.40 -0.44
N PRO A 30 6.31 3.73 -0.26
CA PRO A 30 6.91 4.34 0.91
C PRO A 30 6.07 4.04 2.17
N LEU A 31 6.77 3.89 3.28
CA LEU A 31 6.23 3.73 4.62
C LEU A 31 6.71 4.93 5.44
N ILE A 32 5.78 5.77 5.85
CA ILE A 32 6.06 6.97 6.64
C ILE A 32 5.60 6.69 8.08
N PRO A 33 6.52 6.29 8.97
CA PRO A 33 6.17 6.02 10.35
C PRO A 33 6.14 7.29 11.19
N ARG A 34 5.30 7.29 12.24
CA ARG A 34 5.38 8.21 13.39
C ARG A 34 5.32 9.68 12.98
N ILE A 35 4.21 10.09 12.38
CA ILE A 35 3.82 11.50 12.43
C ILE A 35 3.70 11.86 13.92
N PRO A 36 4.47 12.84 14.44
CA PRO A 36 4.61 13.08 15.89
C PRO A 36 3.27 13.34 16.57
N PRO A 37 3.10 13.01 17.88
CA PRO A 37 1.88 13.32 18.64
C PRO A 37 1.57 14.83 18.76
N ARG A 38 2.54 15.70 18.46
CA ARG A 38 2.37 17.16 18.32
C ARG A 38 1.83 17.57 16.94
N SER A 39 1.55 16.60 16.07
CA SER A 39 0.71 16.78 14.90
C SER A 39 -0.75 16.93 15.34
N PHE A 40 -1.65 17.21 14.41
CA PHE A 40 -3.08 17.37 14.63
C PHE A 40 -3.75 16.18 15.34
N LEU A 41 -3.11 15.01 15.39
CA LEU A 41 -3.66 13.77 15.94
C LEU A 41 -2.75 13.21 17.07
N PRO A 42 -3.31 12.82 18.24
CA PRO A 42 -2.54 12.47 19.44
C PRO A 42 -1.93 11.06 19.43
N PHE A 43 -1.83 10.41 18.28
CA PHE A 43 -1.36 9.02 18.14
C PHE A 43 -0.34 8.87 17.02
N ALA A 44 0.53 7.87 17.14
CA ALA A 44 1.51 7.58 16.10
C ALA A 44 0.80 7.02 14.86
N GLN A 45 0.82 7.77 13.77
CA GLN A 45 0.27 7.32 12.50
C GLN A 45 1.32 6.65 11.62
N LEU A 46 0.88 5.70 10.82
CA LEU A 46 1.63 5.02 9.79
C LEU A 46 0.89 5.24 8.46
N ILE A 47 1.45 6.10 7.63
CA ILE A 47 0.90 6.38 6.30
C ILE A 47 1.69 5.59 5.25
N ARG A 48 0.97 4.92 4.35
CA ARG A 48 1.56 4.03 3.33
C ARG A 48 0.81 4.14 2.01
N PRO A 49 1.11 5.14 1.17
CA PRO A 49 0.62 5.19 -0.20
C PRO A 49 1.31 4.12 -1.05
N THR A 50 0.64 3.63 -2.09
CA THR A 50 1.20 2.66 -3.04
C THR A 50 1.03 3.18 -4.46
N PHE A 51 2.15 3.51 -5.11
CA PHE A 51 2.17 3.87 -6.52
C PHE A 51 2.37 2.62 -7.35
N GLN A 52 1.60 2.50 -8.43
CA GLN A 52 1.62 1.35 -9.32
C GLN A 52 1.73 1.83 -10.76
N LEU A 53 2.70 1.27 -11.47
CA LEU A 53 2.86 1.41 -12.91
C LEU A 53 2.73 0.02 -13.51
N VAL A 54 1.70 -0.18 -14.34
CA VAL A 54 1.35 -1.48 -14.90
C VAL A 54 1.45 -1.44 -16.42
N THR A 55 2.13 -2.42 -16.97
CA THR A 55 2.20 -2.66 -18.41
C THR A 55 1.22 -3.77 -18.76
N VAL A 56 0.14 -3.41 -19.47
CA VAL A 56 -0.96 -4.31 -19.83
C VAL A 56 -1.06 -4.50 -21.35
N PRO A 57 -1.67 -5.60 -21.83
CA PRO A 57 -1.89 -5.79 -23.26
C PRO A 57 -2.85 -4.74 -23.83
N SER A 58 -2.54 -4.22 -25.01
CA SER A 58 -3.39 -3.28 -25.72
C SER A 58 -4.33 -4.01 -26.68
N ALA A 59 -5.59 -3.57 -26.76
CA ALA A 59 -6.59 -4.10 -27.69
C ALA A 59 -6.22 -3.92 -29.17
N ARG A 60 -5.30 -2.98 -29.48
CA ARG A 60 -4.79 -2.73 -30.84
C ARG A 60 -3.50 -3.50 -31.17
N GLY A 61 -3.10 -4.44 -30.31
CA GLY A 61 -1.81 -5.11 -30.37
C GLY A 61 -0.73 -4.36 -29.58
N GLY A 62 0.26 -5.10 -29.08
CA GLY A 62 1.35 -4.58 -28.25
C GLY A 62 1.00 -4.39 -26.77
N ALA A 63 1.88 -3.72 -26.04
CA ALA A 63 1.74 -3.43 -24.62
C ALA A 63 1.64 -1.92 -24.37
N ARG A 64 0.93 -1.52 -23.33
CA ARG A 64 0.80 -0.14 -22.88
C ARG A 64 1.11 -0.04 -21.40
N THR A 65 1.87 0.98 -21.02
CA THR A 65 2.23 1.26 -19.62
C THR A 65 1.36 2.38 -19.09
N GLU A 66 0.73 2.12 -17.95
CA GLU A 66 -0.34 2.94 -17.39
C GLU A 66 -0.18 3.05 -15.87
N PHE A 67 -0.62 4.18 -15.31
CA PHE A 67 -0.71 4.32 -13.86
C PHE A 67 -1.96 3.60 -13.36
N GLY A 68 -1.81 2.89 -12.24
CA GLY A 68 -2.94 2.30 -11.52
C GLY A 68 -3.61 3.30 -10.57
N ASP A 69 -4.66 2.83 -9.90
CA ASP A 69 -5.25 3.56 -8.78
C ASP A 69 -4.23 3.68 -7.64
N LEU A 70 -4.44 4.64 -6.74
CA LEU A 70 -3.54 4.92 -5.61
C LEU A 70 -4.17 4.44 -4.29
N PRO A 71 -3.81 3.26 -3.77
CA PRO A 71 -4.16 2.85 -2.43
C PRO A 71 -3.35 3.61 -1.38
N VAL A 72 -4.00 4.05 -0.32
CA VAL A 72 -3.39 4.71 0.84
C VAL A 72 -3.92 4.06 2.12
N PHE A 73 -2.99 3.59 2.95
CA PHE A 73 -3.31 3.20 4.33
C PHE A 73 -2.90 4.32 5.28
N ASP A 74 -3.78 4.67 6.21
CA ASP A 74 -3.47 5.52 7.37
C ASP A 74 -3.84 4.74 8.63
N ILE A 75 -2.84 4.20 9.33
CA ILE A 75 -3.04 3.37 10.51
C ILE A 75 -2.52 4.11 11.74
N ALA A 76 -3.41 4.39 12.68
CA ALA A 76 -3.10 4.82 14.03
C ALA A 76 -2.68 3.62 14.86
N VAL A 77 -1.47 3.67 15.42
CA VAL A 77 -1.01 2.68 16.38
C VAL A 77 -1.57 3.03 17.76
N LEU A 78 -2.33 2.12 18.34
CA LEU A 78 -2.94 2.32 19.64
C LEU A 78 -1.86 2.26 20.74
N PRO A 79 -1.94 3.14 21.76
CA PRO A 79 -1.04 3.08 22.91
C PRO A 79 -1.33 1.89 23.83
N TRP A 80 -2.50 1.27 23.65
CA TRP A 80 -2.94 0.07 24.34
C TRP A 80 -3.21 -1.04 23.32
N PRO A 81 -2.82 -2.30 23.59
CA PRO A 81 -2.11 -2.76 24.79
C PRO A 81 -0.65 -2.31 24.85
N ASP A 82 -0.10 -2.23 26.06
CA ASP A 82 1.30 -1.88 26.28
C ASP A 82 2.18 -2.97 25.65
N ARG A 83 2.88 -2.62 24.57
CA ARG A 83 3.71 -3.54 23.80
C ARG A 83 4.81 -4.17 24.65
N GLN A 84 5.37 -3.43 25.60
CA GLN A 84 6.46 -3.91 26.45
C GLN A 84 5.96 -4.98 27.43
N LYS A 85 4.71 -4.90 27.88
CA LYS A 85 4.10 -5.87 28.82
C LYS A 85 3.46 -7.06 28.12
N THR A 86 2.81 -6.82 27.00
CA THR A 86 1.97 -7.84 26.32
C THR A 86 2.61 -8.42 25.07
N GLY A 87 3.68 -7.81 24.56
CA GLY A 87 4.26 -8.13 23.24
C GLY A 87 3.35 -7.74 22.07
N LEU A 88 2.16 -7.18 22.32
CA LEU A 88 1.14 -6.92 21.32
C LEU A 88 1.15 -5.45 20.90
N LEU A 89 1.02 -5.22 19.60
CA LEU A 89 0.84 -3.90 18.99
C LEU A 89 -0.40 -3.94 18.11
N ILE A 90 -1.36 -3.05 18.35
CA ILE A 90 -2.58 -2.94 17.55
C ILE A 90 -2.56 -1.63 16.79
N GLY A 91 -2.97 -1.67 15.53
CA GLY A 91 -3.21 -0.50 14.70
C GLY A 91 -4.61 -0.53 14.10
N VAL A 92 -5.26 0.63 14.07
CA VAL A 92 -6.58 0.83 13.45
C VAL A 92 -6.57 2.10 12.61
N GLY A 93 -7.37 2.15 11.56
CA GLY A 93 -7.52 3.38 10.79
C GLY A 93 -8.21 3.14 9.45
N PRO A 94 -8.31 4.16 8.60
CA PRO A 94 -8.92 4.00 7.28
C PRO A 94 -7.94 3.49 6.22
N THR A 95 -8.51 2.91 5.17
CA THR A 95 -7.87 2.74 3.87
C THR A 95 -8.67 3.51 2.82
N PHE A 96 -7.97 4.07 1.84
CA PHE A 96 -8.55 4.79 0.71
C PHE A 96 -7.94 4.28 -0.60
N VAL A 97 -8.74 4.27 -1.66
CA VAL A 97 -8.27 4.09 -3.03
C VAL A 97 -8.70 5.30 -3.83
N PHE A 98 -7.71 6.05 -4.33
CA PHE A 98 -7.94 7.22 -5.17
C PHE A 98 -7.95 6.80 -6.64
N PRO A 99 -8.92 7.27 -7.46
CA PRO A 99 -9.06 6.88 -8.86
C PRO A 99 -8.06 7.64 -9.76
N THR A 100 -6.77 7.39 -9.56
CA THR A 100 -5.68 8.03 -10.31
C THR A 100 -5.27 7.24 -11.55
N ALA A 101 -5.91 6.10 -11.82
CA ALA A 101 -5.57 5.28 -12.97
C ALA A 101 -5.76 6.03 -14.28
N THR A 102 -4.79 5.90 -15.20
CA THR A 102 -4.87 6.53 -16.52
C THR A 102 -5.84 5.81 -17.46
N SER A 103 -6.24 4.57 -17.13
CA SER A 103 -7.20 3.81 -17.92
C SER A 103 -7.98 2.80 -17.06
N LYS A 104 -9.10 2.30 -17.60
CA LYS A 104 -9.91 1.24 -16.97
C LYS A 104 -9.24 -0.14 -16.95
N SER A 105 -8.17 -0.37 -17.70
CA SER A 105 -7.41 -1.63 -17.61
C SER A 105 -6.36 -1.62 -16.50
N ALA A 106 -5.98 -0.43 -16.03
CA ALA A 106 -4.98 -0.26 -14.98
C ALA A 106 -5.59 -0.02 -13.59
N GLY A 107 -6.86 0.35 -13.52
CA GLY A 107 -7.59 0.57 -12.28
C GLY A 107 -9.10 0.57 -12.47
N GLN A 108 -9.82 0.61 -11.36
CA GLN A 108 -11.28 0.65 -11.35
C GLN A 108 -11.81 2.07 -11.62
N GLY A 109 -10.99 3.10 -11.39
CA GLY A 109 -11.38 4.49 -11.63
C GLY A 109 -12.49 4.97 -10.68
N ALA A 110 -12.63 4.31 -9.53
CA ALA A 110 -13.62 4.64 -8.51
C ALA A 110 -12.94 4.94 -7.17
N TRP A 111 -13.51 5.88 -6.42
CA TRP A 111 -13.15 6.10 -5.03
C TRP A 111 -13.58 4.93 -4.16
N GLN A 112 -12.69 4.46 -3.29
CA GLN A 112 -13.02 3.44 -2.29
C GLN A 112 -12.51 3.89 -0.93
N ALA A 113 -13.26 3.56 0.12
CA ALA A 113 -12.86 3.78 1.50
C ALA A 113 -13.30 2.59 2.35
N GLY A 114 -12.51 2.26 3.36
CA GLY A 114 -12.85 1.16 4.27
C GLY A 114 -12.06 1.20 5.57
N PRO A 115 -12.46 0.41 6.57
CA PRO A 115 -11.68 0.25 7.79
C PRO A 115 -10.48 -0.66 7.55
N ALA A 116 -9.42 -0.43 8.31
CA ALA A 116 -8.22 -1.26 8.39
C ALA A 116 -7.88 -1.53 9.85
N VAL A 117 -7.52 -2.78 10.14
CA VAL A 117 -7.06 -3.23 11.46
C VAL A 117 -5.84 -4.12 11.24
N GLY A 118 -4.83 -3.97 12.10
CA GLY A 118 -3.65 -4.82 12.10
C GLY A 118 -3.18 -5.11 13.53
N ALA A 119 -2.58 -6.27 13.72
CA ALA A 119 -1.98 -6.67 14.99
C ALA A 119 -0.61 -7.31 14.74
N ILE A 120 0.36 -7.01 15.60
CA ILE A 120 1.68 -7.63 15.62
C ILE A 120 1.93 -8.14 17.02
N TYR A 121 2.28 -9.41 17.15
CA TYR A 121 2.69 -10.02 18.41
C TYR A 121 4.19 -10.37 18.36
N THR A 122 4.94 -9.98 19.37
CA THR A 122 6.37 -10.29 19.54
C THR A 122 6.56 -11.09 20.83
N ALA A 123 6.88 -12.38 20.71
CA ALA A 123 7.01 -13.30 21.84
C ALA A 123 8.38 -13.22 22.55
N ILE A 124 9.42 -12.72 21.87
CA ILE A 124 10.77 -12.59 22.41
C ILE A 124 10.97 -11.13 22.83
N PRO A 125 11.32 -10.84 24.10
CA PRO A 125 11.69 -9.49 24.52
C PRO A 125 12.92 -9.05 23.72
N GLY A 126 12.79 -7.96 22.97
CA GLY A 126 13.91 -7.29 22.28
C GLY A 126 14.58 -6.26 23.16
#